data_AF-A0A974CK09-F1
#
_entry.id   AF-A0A974CK09-F1
#
_cell.length_a   1.000
_cell.length_b   1.000
_cell.length_c   1.000
_cell.angle_alpha   90.00
_cell.angle_beta   90.00
_cell.angle_gamma   90.00
#
_symmetry.space_group_name_H-M   'P 1'
#
loop_
_entity.id
_entity.type
_entity.pdbx_description
1 polymer ?
#
loop_
_entity_poly.entity_id
_entity_poly.type
_entity_poly.pdbx_seq_one_letter_code
_entity_poly.pdbx_strand_id
1 'polypeptide(L)'
;MGDFAEAHNDLADSHTKTQAELERLTDKVTDLEDLENHVSDLLKAILPELQTLEMAMDRKYRVLKHRAAPDSAPRDITKFLRQNNIPFRWEYRAKLIVQRNRVPTIMSTVSEAKKAQPRWDIPTVAEDSTRPWQQTPPHSSRKLQKEWQKPSVKPTTR
;
A
#
# COMPACT_ATOMS: atom_id res chain seq x y z
N MET A 1 -20.75 -55.94 21.25
CA MET A 1 -21.86 -55.00 20.96
C MET A 1 -21.51 -53.54 21.30
N GLY A 2 -20.39 -53.24 21.99
CA GLY A 2 -20.01 -51.85 22.30
C GLY A 2 -19.53 -51.03 21.10
N ASP A 3 -18.81 -51.65 20.18
CA ASP A 3 -18.12 -50.97 19.07
C ASP A 3 -19.06 -50.21 18.11
N PHE A 4 -20.32 -50.65 18.00
CA PHE A 4 -21.32 -49.98 17.15
C PHE A 4 -21.85 -48.68 17.79
N ALA A 5 -22.01 -48.67 19.11
CA ALA A 5 -22.47 -47.48 19.83
C ALA A 5 -21.39 -46.39 19.84
N GLU A 6 -20.11 -46.78 19.94
CA GLU A 6 -18.97 -45.87 19.85
C GLU A 6 -18.87 -45.22 18.47
N ALA A 7 -18.94 -46.02 17.39
CA ALA A 7 -18.91 -45.51 16.03
C ALA A 7 -20.07 -44.54 15.71
N HIS A 8 -21.26 -44.77 16.28
CA HIS A 8 -22.40 -43.87 16.12
C HIS A 8 -22.20 -42.53 16.83
N ASN A 9 -21.61 -42.54 18.03
CA ASN A 9 -21.29 -41.31 18.76
C ASN A 9 -20.22 -40.50 18.04
N ASP A 10 -19.15 -41.16 17.57
CA ASP A 10 -18.09 -40.49 16.80
C ASP A 10 -18.63 -39.82 15.52
N LEU A 11 -19.58 -40.47 14.85
CA LEU A 11 -20.24 -39.90 13.67
C LEU A 11 -21.11 -38.69 14.02
N ALA A 12 -21.85 -38.75 15.12
CA ALA A 12 -22.67 -37.62 15.60
C ALA A 12 -21.78 -36.43 16.01
N ASP A 13 -20.67 -36.68 16.70
CA ASP A 13 -19.69 -35.67 17.09
C ASP A 13 -19.00 -35.04 15.86
N SER A 14 -18.67 -35.85 14.86
CA SER A 14 -18.14 -35.37 13.59
C SER A 14 -19.15 -34.49 12.83
N HIS A 15 -20.42 -34.90 12.80
CA HIS A 15 -21.48 -34.12 12.15
C HIS A 15 -21.70 -32.77 12.85
N THR A 16 -21.78 -32.74 14.18
CA THR A 16 -21.94 -31.48 14.92
C THR A 16 -20.74 -30.55 14.75
N LYS A 17 -19.52 -31.10 14.73
CA LYS A 17 -18.29 -30.34 14.47
C LYS A 17 -18.28 -29.72 13.07
N THR A 18 -18.61 -30.51 12.04
CA THR A 18 -18.63 -30.02 10.66
C THR A 18 -19.71 -28.96 10.45
N GLN A 19 -20.87 -29.10 11.09
CA GLN A 19 -21.92 -28.09 11.08
C GLN A 19 -21.46 -26.76 11.71
N ALA A 20 -20.81 -26.81 12.87
CA ALA A 20 -20.27 -25.62 13.53
C ALA A 20 -19.19 -24.91 12.68
N GLU A 21 -18.37 -25.66 11.96
CA GLU A 21 -17.39 -25.08 11.03
C GLU A 21 -18.05 -24.40 9.82
N LEU A 22 -19.15 -24.95 9.30
CA LEU A 22 -19.93 -24.34 8.21
C LEU A 22 -20.60 -23.03 8.64
N GLU A 23 -21.19 -22.98 9.83
CA GLU A 23 -21.77 -21.75 10.39
C GLU A 23 -20.68 -20.67 10.52
N ARG A 24 -19.52 -21.02 11.10
CA ARG A 24 -18.39 -20.09 11.22
C ARG A 24 -17.86 -19.58 9.88
N LEU A 25 -17.88 -20.41 8.84
CA LEU A 25 -17.46 -19.99 7.50
C LEU A 25 -18.51 -19.10 6.84
N THR A 26 -19.79 -19.35 7.08
CA THR A 26 -20.91 -18.55 6.56
C THR A 26 -20.83 -17.12 7.10
N ASP A 27 -20.63 -16.96 8.41
CA ASP A 27 -20.46 -15.64 9.05
C ASP A 27 -19.26 -14.87 8.46
N LYS A 28 -18.16 -15.55 8.16
CA LYS A 28 -16.99 -14.92 7.52
C LYS A 28 -17.24 -14.51 6.08
N VAL A 29 -18.07 -15.24 5.34
CA VAL A 29 -18.43 -14.89 3.97
C VAL A 29 -19.34 -13.67 3.97
N THR A 30 -20.30 -13.59 4.88
CA THR A 30 -21.17 -12.40 5.01
C THR A 30 -20.37 -11.15 5.38
N ASP A 31 -19.39 -11.26 6.29
CA ASP A 31 -18.49 -10.15 6.63
C ASP A 31 -17.70 -9.62 5.42
N LEU A 32 -17.31 -10.51 4.49
CA LEU A 32 -16.59 -10.15 3.28
C LEU A 32 -17.50 -9.49 2.24
N GLU A 33 -18.74 -9.94 2.11
CA GLU A 33 -19.75 -9.33 1.23
C GLU A 33 -20.06 -7.90 1.69
N ASP A 34 -20.23 -7.69 3.00
CA ASP A 34 -20.45 -6.36 3.57
C ASP A 34 -19.24 -5.43 3.36
N LEU A 35 -18.02 -5.94 3.50
CA LEU A 35 -16.81 -5.18 3.23
C LEU A 35 -16.71 -4.79 1.74
N GLU A 36 -17.05 -5.70 0.83
CA GLU A 36 -17.06 -5.42 -0.60
C GLU A 36 -18.09 -4.34 -0.95
N ASN A 37 -19.29 -4.44 -0.40
CA ASN A 37 -20.34 -3.45 -0.58
C ASN A 37 -19.90 -2.08 -0.03
N HIS A 38 -19.30 -2.05 1.17
CA HIS A 38 -18.80 -0.82 1.77
C HIS A 38 -17.69 -0.16 0.94
N VAL A 39 -16.72 -0.94 0.45
CA VAL A 39 -15.64 -0.43 -0.43
C VAL A 39 -16.23 0.10 -1.74
N SER A 40 -17.20 -0.60 -2.32
CA SER A 40 -17.90 -0.17 -3.53
C SER A 40 -18.59 1.18 -3.31
N ASP A 41 -19.34 1.33 -2.23
CA ASP A 41 -20.05 2.58 -1.91
C ASP A 41 -19.10 3.74 -1.60
N LEU A 42 -18.01 3.47 -0.89
CA LEU A 42 -16.97 4.47 -0.64
C LEU A 42 -16.32 4.95 -1.95
N LEU A 43 -16.01 4.03 -2.88
CA LEU A 43 -15.46 4.38 -4.19
C LEU A 43 -16.46 5.18 -5.03
N LYS A 44 -17.75 4.81 -5.03
CA LYS A 44 -18.81 5.58 -5.70
C LYS A 44 -18.91 7.01 -5.13
N ALA A 45 -18.76 7.15 -3.81
CA ALA A 45 -18.84 8.45 -3.14
C ALA A 45 -17.65 9.35 -3.49
N ILE A 46 -16.44 8.79 -3.61
CA ILE A 46 -15.21 9.58 -3.85
C ILE A 46 -15.00 9.84 -5.36
N LEU A 47 -15.31 8.87 -6.23
CA LEU A 47 -14.98 8.91 -7.66
C LEU A 47 -16.21 8.53 -8.53
N PRO A 48 -17.25 9.37 -8.57
CA PRO A 48 -18.47 9.07 -9.32
C PRO A 48 -18.23 8.91 -10.83
N GLU A 49 -17.22 9.59 -11.38
CA GLU A 49 -16.87 9.55 -12.82
C GLU A 49 -16.24 8.22 -13.27
N LEU A 50 -15.74 7.40 -12.35
CA LEU A 50 -15.19 6.08 -12.67
C LEU A 50 -16.29 5.02 -12.91
N GLN A 51 -17.56 5.33 -12.67
CA GLN A 51 -18.67 4.39 -12.90
C GLN A 51 -18.87 4.03 -14.39
N THR A 52 -18.54 4.94 -15.31
CA THR A 52 -18.66 4.71 -16.76
C THR A 52 -17.48 3.94 -17.35
N LEU A 53 -16.32 3.96 -16.68
CA LEU A 53 -15.18 3.14 -17.07
C LEU A 53 -15.32 1.81 -16.33
N GLU A 54 -16.23 0.98 -16.82
CA GLU A 54 -16.52 -0.38 -16.41
C GLU A 54 -15.33 -0.96 -15.62
N MET A 55 -15.49 -1.05 -14.29
CA MET A 55 -14.52 -1.72 -13.42
C MET A 55 -14.57 -3.23 -13.69
N ALA A 56 -14.26 -3.64 -14.92
CA ALA A 56 -13.66 -4.90 -15.26
C ALA A 56 -12.22 -4.97 -14.70
N MET A 57 -12.01 -4.42 -13.49
CA MET A 57 -10.85 -4.70 -12.68
C MET A 57 -10.98 -6.12 -12.17
N ASP A 58 -10.69 -7.08 -13.04
CA ASP A 58 -9.57 -7.97 -12.79
C ASP A 58 -9.50 -8.57 -11.38
N ARG A 59 -10.63 -9.10 -10.89
CA ARG A 59 -10.59 -10.19 -9.89
C ARG A 59 -9.63 -11.31 -10.35
N LYS A 60 -9.46 -11.49 -11.66
CA LYS A 60 -8.51 -12.42 -12.29
C LYS A 60 -7.03 -12.03 -12.12
N TYR A 61 -6.68 -10.76 -11.86
CA TYR A 61 -5.28 -10.30 -11.77
C TYR A 61 -4.89 -9.84 -10.35
N ARG A 62 -5.83 -9.85 -9.40
CA ARG A 62 -5.55 -9.55 -7.98
C ARG A 62 -4.86 -10.66 -7.19
N VAL A 63 -4.72 -11.85 -7.75
CA VAL A 63 -3.69 -12.78 -7.25
C VAL A 63 -2.36 -12.34 -7.86
N LEU A 64 -1.85 -11.20 -7.41
CA LEU A 64 -0.42 -10.96 -7.38
C LEU A 64 0.13 -12.12 -6.57
N LYS A 65 0.50 -13.20 -7.26
CA LYS A 65 1.26 -14.31 -6.69
C LYS A 65 2.30 -13.64 -5.82
N HIS A 66 2.32 -13.98 -4.53
CA HIS A 66 3.36 -13.57 -3.61
C HIS A 66 4.70 -14.05 -4.17
N ARG A 67 5.21 -13.38 -5.21
CA ARG A 67 6.63 -13.32 -5.48
C ARG A 67 7.17 -12.77 -4.19
N ALA A 68 8.06 -13.54 -3.57
CA ALA A 68 8.87 -13.08 -2.45
C ALA A 68 9.17 -11.61 -2.72
N ALA A 69 8.67 -10.74 -1.83
CA ALA A 69 8.77 -9.31 -2.01
C ALA A 69 10.22 -9.05 -2.40
N PRO A 70 10.51 -8.51 -3.60
CA PRO A 70 11.87 -8.34 -4.07
C PRO A 70 12.61 -7.66 -2.94
N ASP A 71 13.68 -8.32 -2.45
CA ASP A 71 14.38 -7.99 -1.21
C ASP A 71 14.26 -6.51 -0.95
N SER A 72 13.45 -6.19 0.06
CA SER A 72 12.86 -4.88 0.34
C SER A 72 13.68 -3.75 -0.27
N ALA A 73 13.04 -2.84 -1.03
CA ALA A 73 13.68 -1.66 -1.62
C ALA A 73 14.82 -1.17 -0.73
N PRO A 74 16.06 -1.14 -1.22
CA PRO A 74 17.26 -1.09 -0.39
C PRO A 74 17.23 0.17 0.46
N ARG A 75 16.82 0.00 1.72
CA ARG A 75 16.64 1.10 2.69
C ARG A 75 17.92 1.92 2.76
N ASP A 76 19.06 1.25 2.67
CA ASP A 76 20.39 1.84 2.66
C ASP A 76 20.58 2.84 1.51
N ILE A 77 20.16 2.50 0.29
CA ILE A 77 20.29 3.41 -0.87
C ILE A 77 19.37 4.62 -0.70
N THR A 78 18.13 4.42 -0.25
CA THR A 78 17.23 5.56 -0.01
C THR A 78 17.74 6.47 1.09
N LYS A 79 18.31 5.90 2.16
CA LYS A 79 18.90 6.65 3.26
C LYS A 79 20.10 7.45 2.76
N PHE A 80 20.96 6.83 1.97
CA PHE A 80 22.12 7.47 1.35
C PHE A 80 21.72 8.63 0.43
N LEU A 81 20.75 8.44 -0.47
CA LEU A 81 20.29 9.49 -1.38
C LEU A 81 19.68 10.68 -0.62
N ARG A 82 18.94 10.41 0.45
CA ARG A 82 18.39 11.45 1.34
C ARG A 82 19.49 12.22 2.08
N GLN A 83 20.48 11.51 2.63
CA GLN A 83 21.60 12.14 3.35
C GLN A 83 22.42 13.09 2.47
N ASN A 84 22.52 12.78 1.18
CA ASN A 84 23.24 13.59 0.20
C ASN A 84 22.37 14.60 -0.57
N ASN A 85 21.10 14.78 -0.19
CA ASN A 85 20.14 15.64 -0.88
C ASN A 85 20.02 15.36 -2.39
N ILE A 86 20.13 14.10 -2.81
CA ILE A 86 20.03 13.69 -4.21
C ILE A 86 18.55 13.46 -4.55
N PRO A 87 17.96 14.16 -5.54
CA PRO A 87 16.59 13.94 -5.94
C PRO A 87 16.39 12.53 -6.54
N PHE A 88 15.43 11.78 -6.00
CA PHE A 88 15.08 10.46 -6.51
C PHE A 88 13.57 10.18 -6.44
N ARG A 89 13.10 9.26 -7.29
CA ARG A 89 11.75 8.70 -7.22
C ARG A 89 11.77 7.20 -7.46
N TRP A 90 10.79 6.50 -6.87
CA TRP A 90 10.54 5.10 -7.13
C TRP A 90 9.41 4.95 -8.14
N GLU A 91 9.63 4.19 -9.20
CA GLU A 91 8.60 3.79 -10.16
C GLU A 91 8.12 2.36 -9.90
N TYR A 92 6.94 2.05 -10.44
CA TYR A 92 6.33 0.72 -10.37
C TYR A 92 7.31 -0.37 -10.82
N ARG A 93 7.31 -1.50 -10.10
CA ARG A 93 8.34 -2.58 -10.15
C ARG A 93 9.71 -2.22 -9.57
N ALA A 94 9.75 -1.33 -8.57
CA ALA A 94 10.96 -1.00 -7.81
C ALA A 94 12.11 -0.44 -8.69
N LYS A 95 11.77 0.34 -9.72
CA LYS A 95 12.76 1.07 -10.50
C LYS A 95 13.14 2.34 -9.77
N LEU A 96 14.42 2.52 -9.49
CA LEU A 96 14.95 3.73 -8.88
C LEU A 96 15.35 4.72 -9.97
N ILE A 97 14.79 5.93 -9.93
CA ILE A 97 15.16 7.01 -10.84
C ILE A 97 15.88 8.08 -10.03
N VAL A 98 17.14 8.31 -10.36
CA VAL A 98 17.97 9.35 -9.77
C VAL A 98 18.17 10.44 -10.81
N GLN A 99 17.87 11.69 -10.47
CA GLN A 99 18.03 12.82 -11.39
C GLN A 99 19.36 13.53 -11.11
N ARG A 100 20.28 13.50 -12.06
CA ARG A 100 21.59 14.16 -11.93
C ARG A 100 21.90 14.97 -13.19
N ASN A 101 22.32 16.22 -13.03
CA ASN A 101 22.64 17.11 -14.17
C ASN A 101 21.53 17.17 -15.23
N ARG A 102 20.26 17.12 -14.79
CA ARG A 102 19.05 17.04 -15.64
C ARG A 102 18.89 15.74 -16.46
N VAL A 103 19.77 14.76 -16.28
CA VAL A 103 19.66 13.43 -16.90
C VAL A 103 19.11 12.44 -15.87
N PRO A 104 17.94 11.82 -16.12
CA PRO A 104 17.40 10.77 -15.25
C PRO A 104 18.11 9.44 -15.52
N THR A 105 18.73 8.88 -14.48
CA THR A 105 19.30 7.53 -14.53
C THR A 105 18.33 6.55 -13.90
N ILE A 106 17.85 5.60 -14.69
CA ILE A 106 16.89 4.57 -14.25
C ILE A 106 17.66 3.29 -13.93
N MET A 107 17.46 2.77 -12.73
CA MET A 107 18.08 1.53 -12.26
C MET A 107 16.97 0.56 -11.86
N SER A 108 17.00 -0.64 -12.44
CA SER A 108 15.98 -1.66 -12.21
C SER A 108 16.35 -2.61 -11.07
N THR A 109 17.62 -2.61 -10.65
CA THR A 109 18.12 -3.50 -9.60
C THR A 109 18.96 -2.77 -8.55
N VAL A 110 19.01 -3.33 -7.33
CA VAL A 110 19.86 -2.86 -6.23
C VAL A 110 21.34 -2.92 -6.62
N SER A 111 21.73 -3.98 -7.34
CA SER A 111 23.10 -4.17 -7.81
C SER A 111 23.53 -3.10 -8.80
N GLU A 112 22.64 -2.67 -9.71
CA GLU A 112 22.88 -1.52 -10.58
C GLU A 112 23.09 -0.24 -9.78
N ALA A 113 22.25 0.00 -8.77
CA ALA A 113 22.37 1.17 -7.91
C ALA A 113 23.68 1.17 -7.11
N LYS A 114 24.09 0.04 -6.54
CA LYS A 114 25.39 -0.10 -5.86
C LYS A 114 26.57 0.07 -6.82
N LYS A 115 26.49 -0.44 -8.05
CA LYS A 115 27.53 -0.24 -9.09
C LYS A 115 27.60 1.21 -9.58
N ALA A 116 26.47 1.92 -9.59
CA ALA A 116 26.40 3.32 -9.94
C ALA A 116 26.82 4.25 -8.80
N GLN A 117 26.76 3.77 -7.54
CA GLN A 117 27.06 4.55 -6.34
C GLN A 117 28.44 5.25 -6.38
N PRO A 118 29.54 4.61 -6.80
CA PRO A 118 30.85 5.29 -6.90
C PRO A 118 30.88 6.38 -7.97
N ARG A 119 29.99 6.32 -8.97
CA ARG A 119 29.86 7.32 -10.04
C ARG A 119 28.97 8.49 -9.66
N TRP A 120 28.30 8.42 -8.51
CA TRP A 120 27.64 9.57 -7.95
C TRP A 120 28.75 10.38 -7.30
N ASP A 121 29.38 11.29 -8.06
CA ASP A 121 30.37 12.23 -7.52
C ASP A 121 29.63 13.11 -6.52
N ILE A 122 29.56 12.60 -5.30
CA ILE A 122 29.20 13.32 -4.12
C ILE A 122 30.44 14.17 -3.89
N PRO A 123 30.32 15.51 -3.94
CA PRO A 123 31.36 16.34 -3.38
C PRO A 123 31.53 15.78 -1.97
N THR A 124 32.69 15.18 -1.68
CA THR A 124 33.07 14.85 -0.32
C THR A 124 33.15 16.21 0.36
N VAL A 125 32.01 16.69 0.83
CA VAL A 125 31.92 17.92 1.61
C VAL A 125 32.76 17.59 2.82
N ALA A 126 33.99 18.09 2.83
CA ALA A 126 34.83 18.05 4.01
C ALA A 126 33.94 18.49 5.16
N GLU A 127 33.93 17.71 6.24
CA GLU A 127 33.06 17.90 7.41
C GLU A 127 33.37 19.22 8.16
N ASP A 128 33.26 20.36 7.49
CA ASP A 128 33.22 21.66 8.13
C ASP A 128 31.80 21.89 8.62
N SER A 129 31.59 21.31 9.79
CA SER A 129 30.50 21.45 10.75
C SER A 129 29.88 22.86 10.86
N THR A 130 29.07 23.26 9.88
CA THR A 130 28.02 24.27 10.10
C THR A 130 26.77 23.87 9.33
N ARG A 131 26.02 22.89 9.85
CA ARG A 131 24.76 22.46 9.24
C ARG A 131 23.74 23.61 9.34
N PRO A 132 23.34 24.27 8.23
CA PRO A 132 22.21 25.17 8.27
C PRO A 132 20.96 24.29 8.33
N TRP A 133 20.24 24.41 9.45
CA TRP A 133 18.82 24.12 9.60
C TRP A 133 18.16 23.31 8.48
N GLN A 134 17.96 22.00 8.72
CA GLN A 134 16.91 21.28 8.02
C GLN A 134 15.59 21.98 8.34
N GLN A 135 15.08 22.77 7.40
CA GLN A 135 13.69 23.18 7.40
C GLN A 135 12.87 21.91 7.28
N THR A 136 12.36 21.44 8.41
CA THR A 136 11.21 20.55 8.43
C THR A 136 10.13 21.27 7.61
N PRO A 137 9.56 20.64 6.56
CA PRO A 137 8.42 21.22 5.87
C PRO A 137 7.39 21.59 6.94
N PRO A 138 6.88 22.82 6.99
CA PRO A 138 5.88 23.18 7.97
C PRO A 138 4.70 22.24 7.79
N HIS A 139 4.52 21.34 8.77
CA HIS A 139 3.43 20.40 8.87
C HIS A 139 2.10 21.20 8.84
N SER A 140 1.52 21.41 7.65
CA SER A 140 0.25 22.11 7.47
C SER A 140 -0.91 21.17 7.14
N SER A 141 -0.77 19.86 7.37
CA SER A 141 -1.85 18.89 7.16
C SER A 141 -3.08 19.12 8.04
N ARG A 142 -2.97 19.91 9.12
CA ARG A 142 -4.09 20.16 10.05
C ARG A 142 -5.02 21.32 9.66
N LYS A 143 -4.62 22.20 8.73
CA LYS A 143 -5.47 23.35 8.34
C LYS A 143 -6.43 23.01 7.20
N LEU A 144 -6.00 22.18 6.23
CA LEU A 144 -6.87 21.76 5.14
C LEU A 144 -8.05 20.92 5.63
N GLN A 145 -7.85 20.01 6.60
CA GLN A 145 -8.92 19.14 7.09
C GLN A 145 -10.10 19.89 7.75
N LYS A 146 -9.88 21.06 8.34
CA LYS A 146 -10.96 21.90 8.90
C LYS A 146 -11.76 22.66 7.84
N GLU A 147 -11.19 22.86 6.65
CA GLU A 147 -11.87 23.59 5.57
C GLU A 147 -12.89 22.71 4.85
N TRP A 148 -12.62 21.40 4.71
CA TRP A 148 -13.58 20.41 4.18
C TRP A 148 -14.80 20.15 5.09
N GLN A 149 -14.73 20.54 6.36
CA GLN A 149 -15.84 20.38 7.31
C GLN A 149 -16.78 21.60 7.38
N LYS A 150 -16.54 22.65 6.58
CA LYS A 150 -17.47 23.78 6.55
C LYS A 150 -18.73 23.40 5.76
N PRO A 151 -19.94 23.48 6.36
CA PRO A 151 -21.17 23.23 5.64
C PRO A 151 -21.35 24.27 4.52
N SER A 152 -21.66 23.78 3.32
CA SER A 152 -21.96 24.61 2.14
C SER A 152 -23.16 25.52 2.44
N VAL A 153 -22.90 26.82 2.54
CA VAL A 153 -23.94 27.84 2.69
C VAL A 153 -24.66 27.96 1.34
N LYS A 154 -25.93 27.54 1.31
CA LYS A 154 -26.76 27.67 0.10
C LYS A 154 -27.01 29.16 -0.21
N PRO A 155 -26.83 29.61 -1.46
CA PRO A 155 -27.18 30.96 -1.85
C PRO A 155 -28.70 31.16 -1.71
N THR A 156 -29.09 32.15 -0.90
CA THR A 156 -30.48 32.61 -0.78
C THR A 156 -30.71 33.67 -1.85
N THR A 157 -31.48 33.32 -2.88
CA THR A 157 -31.89 34.26 -3.93
C THR A 157 -32.97 35.18 -3.37
N ARG A 158 -32.77 36.49 -3.50
CA ARG A 158 -33.79 37.52 -3.26
C ARG A 158 -34.55 37.81 -4.53
#